data_AF-A0A7K0VKP4-F1
#
_entry.id   AF-A0A7K0VKP4-F1
#
_cell.length_a   1.000
_cell.length_b   1.000
_cell.length_c   1.000
_cell.angle_alpha   90.00
_cell.angle_beta   90.00
_cell.angle_gamma   90.00
#
_symmetry.space_group_name_H-M   'P 1'
#
loop_
_entity.id
_entity.type
_entity.pdbx_description
1 polymer ?
#
loop_
_entity_poly.entity_id
_entity_poly.type
_entity_poly.pdbx_seq_one_letter_code
_entity_poly.pdbx_strand_id
1 'polypeptide(L)'
;MSEILFDTLVEGKPVAIDVDGTSVCVVKVADEVFAVADTCTHAEASLAEGEVTGSKIECWLHGAEFDLKTGKALTPPATEALKTFNVKRNGNQLTITN
;
A
#
# COMPACT_ATOMS: atom_id res chain seq x y z
N MET A 1 -10.99 2.04 -10.85
CA MET A 1 -9.84 1.43 -11.52
C MET A 1 -8.91 2.57 -11.83
N SER A 2 -7.61 2.37 -11.58
CA SER A 2 -6.60 3.39 -11.87
C SER A 2 -5.43 2.78 -12.62
N GLU A 3 -4.85 3.55 -13.53
CA GLU A 3 -3.67 3.18 -14.28
C GLU A 3 -2.51 4.09 -13.91
N ILE A 4 -1.36 3.50 -13.60
CA ILE A 4 -0.11 4.20 -13.30
C ILE A 4 1.06 3.52 -14.01
N LEU A 5 2.24 4.15 -14.02
CA LEU A 5 3.44 3.60 -14.63
C LEU A 5 4.39 3.01 -13.58
N PHE A 6 4.87 1.78 -13.80
CA PHE A 6 5.78 1.09 -12.89
C PHE A 6 7.08 1.87 -12.65
N ASP A 7 7.64 2.48 -13.70
CA ASP A 7 8.88 3.25 -13.61
C ASP A 7 8.73 4.59 -12.89
N THR A 8 7.49 5.04 -12.64
CA THR A 8 7.23 6.22 -11.81
C THR A 8 7.25 5.91 -10.31
N LEU A 9 7.15 4.62 -9.95
CA LEU A 9 7.27 4.18 -8.56
C LEU A 9 8.74 4.06 -8.17
N VAL A 10 9.07 4.66 -7.02
CA VAL A 10 10.39 4.53 -6.41
C VAL A 10 10.36 3.33 -5.44
N GLU A 11 11.40 2.51 -5.50
CA GLU A 11 11.57 1.33 -4.63
C GLU A 11 11.40 1.71 -3.16
N GLY A 12 10.53 0.99 -2.44
CA GLY A 12 10.28 1.18 -1.01
C GLY A 12 9.62 2.51 -0.64
N LYS A 13 9.28 3.38 -1.62
CA LYS A 13 8.61 4.65 -1.35
C LYS A 13 7.11 4.49 -1.61
N PRO A 14 6.27 4.46 -0.56
CA PRO A 14 4.84 4.36 -0.74
C PRO A 14 4.27 5.65 -1.35
N VAL A 15 3.21 5.52 -2.15
CA VAL A 15 2.47 6.65 -2.74
C VAL A 15 0.97 6.42 -2.62
N ALA A 16 0.23 7.47 -2.27
CA ALA A 16 -1.22 7.43 -2.30
C ALA A 16 -1.74 7.75 -3.70
N ILE A 17 -2.71 6.99 -4.18
CA ILE A 17 -3.47 7.26 -5.40
C ILE A 17 -4.98 7.14 -5.13
N ASP A 18 -5.79 7.78 -5.96
CA ASP A 18 -7.23 7.56 -5.97
C ASP A 18 -7.57 6.34 -6.83
N VAL A 19 -8.39 5.42 -6.31
CA VAL A 19 -9.01 4.32 -7.06
C VAL A 19 -10.52 4.35 -6.80
N ASP A 20 -11.28 4.88 -7.77
CA ASP A 20 -12.75 5.03 -7.68
C ASP A 20 -13.20 5.77 -6.39
N GLY A 21 -12.51 6.85 -6.01
CA GLY A 21 -12.83 7.62 -4.82
C GLY A 21 -12.31 7.03 -3.50
N THR A 22 -11.51 5.96 -3.56
CA THR A 22 -10.83 5.37 -2.41
C THR A 22 -9.33 5.67 -2.45
N SER A 23 -8.75 6.20 -1.37
CA SER A 23 -7.30 6.37 -1.26
C SER A 23 -6.61 5.01 -1.07
N VAL A 24 -5.64 4.72 -1.93
CA VAL A 24 -4.90 3.46 -1.97
C VAL A 24 -3.39 3.75 -1.88
N CYS A 25 -2.74 3.13 -0.90
CA CYS A 25 -1.29 3.15 -0.77
C CYS A 25 -0.68 2.09 -1.69
N VAL A 26 0.17 2.53 -2.61
CA VAL A 26 0.86 1.69 -3.59
C VAL A 26 2.33 1.66 -3.27
N VAL A 27 2.90 0.46 -3.20
CA VAL A 27 4.30 0.24 -2.82
C VAL A 27 4.96 -0.68 -3.83
N LYS A 28 6.10 -0.23 -4.37
CA LYS A 28 6.99 -1.07 -5.18
C LYS A 28 8.05 -1.71 -4.28
N VAL A 29 8.18 -3.03 -4.39
CA VAL A 29 9.21 -3.83 -3.70
C VAL A 29 9.82 -4.78 -4.72
N ALA A 30 11.06 -4.49 -5.11
CA ALA A 30 11.76 -5.10 -6.24
C ALA A 30 10.91 -5.04 -7.53
N ASP A 31 10.54 -6.19 -8.08
CA ASP A 31 9.71 -6.32 -9.29
C ASP A 31 8.21 -6.46 -9.00
N GLU A 32 7.83 -6.52 -7.72
CA GLU A 32 6.44 -6.61 -7.28
C GLU A 32 5.88 -5.23 -6.92
N VAL A 33 4.56 -5.07 -7.08
CA VAL A 33 3.82 -3.89 -6.62
C VAL A 33 2.64 -4.35 -5.80
N PHE A 34 2.51 -3.76 -4.61
CA PHE A 34 1.42 -4.01 -3.68
C PHE A 34 0.53 -2.79 -3.60
N ALA A 35 -0.76 -3.00 -3.36
CA ALA A 35 -1.75 -1.95 -3.20
C ALA A 35 -2.66 -2.31 -2.02
N VAL A 36 -2.73 -1.42 -1.03
CA VAL A 36 -3.55 -1.57 0.18
C VAL A 36 -4.33 -0.29 0.44
N ALA A 37 -5.39 -0.36 1.23
CA ALA A 37 -6.09 0.84 1.69
C ALA A 37 -5.08 1.79 2.34
N ASP A 38 -5.14 3.08 2.00
CA ASP A 38 -4.16 4.05 2.50
C ASP A 38 -4.41 4.42 3.97
N THR A 39 -5.66 4.37 4.43
CA THR A 39 -5.97 4.68 5.83
C THR A 39 -5.62 3.49 6.72
N CYS A 40 -4.76 3.73 7.72
CA CYS A 40 -4.46 2.76 8.76
C CYS A 40 -5.75 2.30 9.46
N THR A 41 -5.91 1.00 9.70
CA THR A 41 -7.12 0.46 10.37
C THR A 41 -7.21 0.81 11.86
N HIS A 42 -6.12 1.32 12.45
CA HIS A 42 -6.11 1.75 13.84
C HIS A 42 -6.63 3.19 14.02
N ALA A 43 -6.25 4.11 13.13
CA ALA A 43 -6.57 5.54 13.21
C ALA A 43 -6.47 6.20 11.83
N GLU A 44 -7.02 7.41 11.66
CA GLU A 44 -7.02 8.16 10.39
C GLU A 44 -5.64 8.70 9.98
N ALA A 45 -4.66 7.80 9.80
CA ALA A 45 -3.32 8.09 9.33
C ALA A 45 -3.11 7.48 7.93
N SER A 46 -2.48 8.24 7.04
CA SER A 46 -2.09 7.77 5.71
C SER A 46 -0.87 6.87 5.80
N LEU A 47 -0.96 5.66 5.27
CA LEU A 47 0.16 4.72 5.16
C LEU A 47 1.14 5.14 4.07
N ALA A 48 0.72 5.95 3.09
CA ALA A 48 1.63 6.55 2.12
C ALA A 48 2.66 7.51 2.73
N GLU A 49 2.47 7.92 3.98
CA GLU A 49 3.45 8.69 4.77
C GLU A 49 4.30 7.79 5.69
N GLY A 50 4.09 6.47 5.65
CA GLY A 50 4.80 5.47 6.45
C GLY A 50 6.13 5.02 5.87
N GLU A 51 6.76 4.05 6.55
CA GLU A 51 8.03 3.47 6.15
C GLU A 51 7.86 2.02 5.68
N VAL A 52 8.60 1.61 4.65
CA VAL A 52 8.53 0.26 4.08
C VAL A 52 9.80 -0.51 4.38
N THR A 53 9.66 -1.71 4.95
CA THR A 53 10.77 -2.65 5.17
C THR A 53 10.40 -4.02 4.60
N GLY A 54 11.04 -4.40 3.49
CA GLY A 54 10.68 -5.61 2.75
C GLY A 54 9.25 -5.52 2.23
N SER A 55 8.41 -6.51 2.52
CA SER A 55 6.98 -6.50 2.18
C SER A 55 6.08 -6.05 3.34
N LYS A 56 6.60 -5.21 4.24
CA LYS A 56 5.85 -4.62 5.34
C LYS A 56 5.83 -3.11 5.25
N ILE A 57 4.72 -2.51 5.69
CA ILE A 57 4.61 -1.06 5.87
C ILE A 57 4.32 -0.73 7.33
N GLU A 58 5.08 0.20 7.89
CA GLU A 58 4.90 0.74 9.24
C GLU A 58 4.15 2.07 9.15
N CYS A 59 3.05 2.17 9.88
CA CYS A 59 2.30 3.41 10.03
C CYS A 59 3.11 4.42 10.86
N TRP A 60 3.41 5.59 10.28
CA TRP A 60 4.24 6.62 10.90
C TRP A 60 3.71 7.14 12.24
N LEU A 61 2.39 7.06 12.48
CA LEU A 61 1.77 7.68 13.64
C LEU A 61 2.05 6.92 14.94
N HIS A 62 1.86 5.59 14.94
CA HIS A 62 1.96 4.76 16.14
C HIS A 62 2.72 3.43 15.93
N GLY A 63 3.37 3.24 14.78
CA GLY A 63 4.25 2.09 14.54
C GLY A 63 3.55 0.75 14.26
N ALA A 64 2.24 0.76 13.97
CA ALA A 64 1.54 -0.45 13.54
C ALA A 64 2.10 -0.92 12.18
N GLU A 65 2.54 -2.17 12.11
CA GLU A 65 3.04 -2.80 10.89
C GLU A 65 1.95 -3.62 10.21
N PHE A 66 1.94 -3.59 8.88
CA PHE A 66 1.07 -4.39 8.05
C PHE A 66 1.86 -5.15 6.99
N ASP A 67 1.44 -6.38 6.69
CA ASP A 67 1.93 -7.14 5.56
C ASP A 67 1.30 -6.62 4.27
N LEU A 68 2.11 -6.14 3.32
CA LEU A 68 1.63 -5.54 2.07
C LEU A 68 1.02 -6.57 1.10
N LYS A 69 1.31 -7.86 1.27
CA LYS A 69 0.78 -8.92 0.39
C LYS A 69 -0.64 -9.33 0.78
N THR A 70 -0.91 -9.35 2.09
CA THR A 70 -2.13 -9.89 2.68
C THR A 70 -3.01 -8.85 3.38
N GLY A 71 -2.46 -7.66 3.64
CA GLY A 71 -3.08 -6.60 4.44
C GLY A 71 -3.04 -6.88 5.95
N LYS A 72 -2.55 -8.04 6.39
CA LYS A 72 -2.62 -8.48 7.78
C LYS A 72 -1.90 -7.49 8.71
N ALA A 73 -2.55 -7.07 9.80
CA ALA A 73 -1.90 -6.37 10.91
C ALA A 73 -0.90 -7.31 11.61
N LEU A 74 0.35 -6.87 11.73
CA LEU A 74 1.46 -7.65 12.27
C LEU A 74 1.81 -7.25 13.69
N THR A 75 1.69 -5.95 14.00
CA THR A 75 2.00 -5.40 15.32
C THR A 75 0.86 -4.49 15.81
N PRO A 76 0.64 -4.42 17.14
CA PRO A 76 -0.26 -3.43 17.71
C PRO A 76 0.26 -2.00 17.45
N PRO A 77 -0.61 -0.97 17.48
CA PRO A 77 -2.00 -1.03 17.97
C PRO A 77 -3.04 -1.50 16.93
N ALA A 78 -2.68 -1.71 15.67
CA ALA A 78 -3.60 -2.26 14.69
C ALA A 78 -3.90 -3.74 14.97
N THR A 79 -5.17 -4.12 14.80
CA THR A 79 -5.64 -5.51 14.96
C THR A 79 -6.42 -5.98 13.74
N GLU A 80 -7.04 -5.06 13.00
CA GLU A 80 -7.76 -5.33 11.77
C GLU A 80 -6.85 -5.25 10.55
N ALA A 81 -7.05 -6.17 9.59
CA ALA A 81 -6.29 -6.18 8.35
C ALA A 81 -6.71 -5.03 7.42
N LEU A 82 -5.74 -4.47 6.70
CA LEU A 82 -5.99 -3.59 5.58
C LEU A 82 -6.70 -4.34 4.46
N LYS A 83 -7.54 -3.61 3.73
CA LYS A 83 -8.04 -4.07 2.44
C LYS A 83 -6.90 -4.05 1.42
N THR A 84 -6.75 -5.13 0.67
CA THR A 84 -5.81 -5.24 -0.46
C THR A 84 -6.53 -4.95 -1.78
N PHE A 85 -5.79 -4.44 -2.75
CA PHE A 85 -6.27 -4.16 -4.10
C PHE A 85 -5.53 -5.03 -5.12
N ASN A 86 -6.21 -5.41 -6.18
CA ASN A 86 -5.61 -6.20 -7.25
C ASN A 86 -4.68 -5.31 -8.08
N VAL A 87 -3.45 -5.76 -8.30
CA VAL A 87 -2.49 -5.10 -9.18
C VAL A 87 -2.18 -6.02 -10.36
N LYS A 88 -2.38 -5.52 -11.58
CA LYS A 88 -1.97 -6.20 -12.80
C LYS A 88 -0.89 -5.38 -13.49
N ARG A 89 0.22 -6.02 -13.88
CA ARG A 89 1.32 -5.38 -14.60
C ARG A 89 1.39 -5.87 -16.04
N ASN A 90 1.47 -4.94 -16.98
CA ASN A 90 1.76 -5.19 -18.39
C ASN A 90 2.93 -4.29 -18.84
N GLY A 91 4.15 -4.82 -18.75
CA GLY A 91 5.37 -4.04 -18.99
C GLY A 91 5.50 -2.88 -17.99
N ASN A 92 5.43 -1.65 -18.50
CA ASN A 92 5.48 -0.44 -17.68
C ASN A 92 4.10 0.00 -17.16
N GLN A 93 2.99 -0.56 -17.64
CA GLN A 93 1.65 -0.18 -17.17
C GLN A 93 1.23 -1.03 -15.98
N LEU A 94 0.66 -0.39 -14.96
CA LEU A 94 0.00 -1.02 -13.81
C LEU A 94 -1.48 -0.67 -13.84
N THR A 95 -2.34 -1.66 -13.68
CA THR A 95 -3.78 -1.48 -13.48
C THR A 95 -4.14 -1.91 -12.07
N ILE A 96 -4.73 -0.99 -11.29
CA ILE A 96 -5.15 -1.23 -9.91
C ILE A 96 -6.67 -1.25 -9.85
N THR A 97 -7.24 -2.33 -9.33
CA THR A 97 -8.68 -2.49 -9.14
C THR A 97 -9.02 -2.88 -7.72
N ASN A 98 -10.25 -2.58 -7.35
CA ASN A 98 -10.87 -3.14 -6.16
C ASN A 98 -10.95 -4.68 -6.19
#